data_AF-B8FWB6-F1
#
_entry.id   AF-B8FWB6-F1
#
_cell.length_a   1.000
_cell.length_b   1.000
_cell.length_c   1.000
_cell.angle_alpha   90.00
_cell.angle_beta   90.00
_cell.angle_gamma   90.00
#
_symmetry.space_group_name_H-M   'P 1'
#
loop_
_entity.id
_entity.type
_entity.pdbx_description
1 polymer ?
#
loop_
_entity_poly.entity_id
_entity_poly.type
_entity_poly.pdbx_seq_one_letter_code
_entity_poly.pdbx_strand_id
1 'polypeptide(L)'
;MFALYRLDLEDGKYTILLQEGLGKFSFEALRHGKSWRDLVGDNLVFALVSRIRELEATLNDACEEIKELEGSLDDAYYEEPSCSDEFDERIRCNEDDK
;
A
#
# COMPACT_ATOMS: atom_id res chain seq x y z
N MET A 1 -18.25 19.35 12.06
CA MET A 1 -18.25 18.76 10.71
C MET A 1 -18.73 17.33 10.87
N PHE A 2 -19.72 16.88 10.09
CA PHE A 2 -20.17 15.50 10.12
C PHE A 2 -19.60 14.78 8.91
N ALA A 3 -18.92 13.66 9.09
CA ALA A 3 -18.43 12.83 8.00
C ALA A 3 -19.44 11.70 7.74
N LEU A 4 -19.80 11.48 6.48
CA LEU A 4 -20.63 10.36 6.07
C LEU A 4 -19.79 9.42 5.21
N TYR A 5 -19.58 8.21 5.72
CA TYR A 5 -18.94 7.14 4.98
C TYR A 5 -20.00 6.20 4.44
N ARG A 6 -19.95 5.95 3.14
CA ARG A 6 -20.82 5.00 2.46
C ARG A 6 -19.96 3.87 1.91
N LEU A 7 -20.34 2.64 2.22
CA LEU A 7 -19.70 1.44 1.70
C LEU A 7 -20.76 0.55 1.07
N ASP A 8 -20.63 0.28 -0.22
CA ASP A 8 -21.46 -0.68 -0.94
C ASP A 8 -20.71 -2.02 -1.04
N LEU A 9 -21.41 -3.13 -0.77
CA LEU A 9 -20.87 -4.50 -0.72
C LEU A 9 -21.75 -5.44 -1.58
N GLU A 10 -21.15 -6.52 -2.07
CA GLU A 10 -21.82 -7.54 -2.92
C GLU A 10 -22.65 -6.89 -4.04
N ASP A 11 -22.02 -6.06 -4.88
CA ASP A 11 -22.65 -5.35 -6.00
C ASP A 11 -23.89 -4.52 -5.61
N GLY A 12 -23.83 -3.89 -4.43
CA GLY A 12 -24.90 -3.02 -3.92
C GLY A 12 -26.06 -3.79 -3.28
N LYS A 13 -25.92 -5.10 -3.05
CA LYS A 13 -26.86 -5.86 -2.23
C LYS A 13 -26.91 -5.35 -0.80
N TYR A 14 -25.74 -4.99 -0.24
CA TYR A 14 -25.64 -4.38 1.08
C TYR A 14 -25.00 -3.00 0.98
N THR A 15 -25.52 -2.04 1.75
CA THR A 15 -24.92 -0.70 1.88
C THR A 15 -24.81 -0.37 3.36
N ILE A 16 -23.65 0.12 3.78
CA ILE A 16 -23.40 0.63 5.13
C ILE A 16 -23.24 2.14 5.05
N LEU A 17 -23.95 2.84 5.92
CA LEU A 17 -23.83 4.28 6.13
C LEU A 17 -23.33 4.49 7.56
N LEU A 18 -22.12 5.04 7.67
CA LEU A 18 -21.51 5.41 8.94
C LEU A 18 -21.45 6.93 9.01
N GLN A 19 -22.11 7.53 9.99
CA GLN A 19 -22.01 8.96 10.23
C GLN A 19 -21.23 9.23 11.51
N GLU A 20 -20.18 10.03 11.40
CA GLU A 20 -19.39 10.49 12.54
C GLU A 20 -19.77 11.93 12.89
N GLY A 21 -20.11 12.16 14.17
CA GLY A 21 -20.40 13.47 14.74
C GLY A 21 -19.68 13.68 16.07
N LEU A 22 -20.06 14.73 16.80
CA LEU A 22 -19.49 15.13 18.10
C LEU A 22 -19.57 14.01 19.17
N GLY A 23 -18.64 13.05 19.11
CA GLY A 23 -18.56 11.90 20.02
C GLY A 23 -19.65 10.84 19.85
N LYS A 24 -20.39 10.85 18.74
CA LYS A 24 -21.42 9.85 18.44
C LYS A 24 -21.23 9.32 17.02
N PHE A 25 -21.44 8.02 16.88
CA PHE A 25 -21.47 7.32 15.61
C PHE A 25 -22.88 6.79 15.38
N SER A 26 -23.45 7.01 14.20
CA SER A 26 -24.60 6.25 13.73
C SER A 26 -24.13 5.20 12.73
N PHE A 27 -24.68 3.99 12.87
CA PHE A 27 -24.46 2.88 11.95
C PHE A 27 -25.83 2.49 11.38
N GLU A 28 -25.99 2.66 10.08
CA GLU A 28 -27.19 2.23 9.35
C GLU A 28 -26.80 1.25 8.26
N ALA A 29 -27.54 0.15 8.17
CA ALA A 29 -27.39 -0.83 7.09
C ALA A 29 -28.63 -0.81 6.20
N LEU A 30 -28.41 -0.94 4.90
CA LEU A 30 -29.44 -1.14 3.90
C LEU A 30 -29.24 -2.49 3.21
N ARG A 31 -30.34 -3.17 2.90
CA ARG A 31 -30.38 -4.34 2.02
C ARG A 31 -31.22 -4.02 0.80
N HIS A 32 -30.63 -4.12 -0.39
CA HIS A 32 -31.28 -3.69 -1.64
C HIS A 32 -31.88 -2.28 -1.55
N GLY A 33 -31.13 -1.36 -0.93
CA GLY A 33 -31.52 0.04 -0.74
C GLY A 33 -32.58 0.32 0.33
N LYS A 34 -33.05 -0.67 1.08
CA LYS A 34 -34.03 -0.49 2.17
C LYS A 34 -33.37 -0.64 3.53
N SER A 35 -33.77 0.21 4.49
CA SER A 35 -33.30 0.12 5.88
C SER A 35 -33.49 -1.28 6.43
N TRP A 36 -32.41 -1.80 7.00
CA TRP A 36 -32.32 -3.17 7.39
C TRP A 36 -31.89 -3.28 8.85
N ARG A 37 -32.75 -3.93 9.65
CA ARG A 37 -32.68 -3.90 11.13
C ARG A 37 -32.10 -5.16 11.74
N ASP A 38 -32.17 -6.27 11.03
CA ASP A 38 -31.62 -7.54 11.50
C ASP A 38 -30.25 -7.76 10.88
N LEU A 39 -29.21 -7.39 11.64
CA LEU A 39 -27.83 -7.55 11.22
C LEU A 39 -27.29 -8.95 11.55
N VAL A 40 -28.08 -9.77 12.26
CA VAL A 40 -27.68 -11.10 12.72
C VAL A 40 -28.14 -12.13 11.70
N GLY A 41 -27.20 -12.92 11.16
CA GLY A 41 -27.52 -14.10 10.36
C GLY A 41 -27.69 -13.92 8.85
N ASP A 42 -27.53 -12.70 8.32
CA ASP A 42 -27.72 -12.44 6.87
C ASP A 42 -26.40 -11.99 6.20
N ASN A 43 -25.30 -12.65 6.56
CA ASN A 43 -23.99 -12.55 5.90
C ASN A 43 -23.40 -11.14 5.73
N LEU A 44 -23.99 -10.07 6.29
CA LEU A 44 -23.43 -8.72 6.17
C LEU A 44 -22.01 -8.64 6.76
N VAL A 45 -21.82 -9.24 7.94
CA VAL A 45 -20.50 -9.34 8.58
C VAL A 45 -19.56 -10.18 7.74
N PHE A 46 -20.05 -11.27 7.13
CA PHE A 46 -19.26 -12.07 6.19
C PHE A 46 -18.83 -11.25 4.97
N ALA A 47 -19.74 -10.49 4.35
CA ALA A 47 -19.46 -9.62 3.22
C ALA A 47 -18.42 -8.53 3.57
N LEU A 48 -18.53 -7.95 4.78
CA LEU A 48 -17.53 -7.03 5.32
C LEU A 48 -16.15 -7.67 5.43
N VAL A 49 -16.06 -8.85 6.04
CA VAL A 49 -14.80 -9.58 6.20
C VAL A 49 -14.21 -9.97 4.84
N SER A 50 -15.03 -10.46 3.91
CA SER A 50 -14.60 -10.74 2.53
C SER A 50 -14.02 -9.49 1.87
N ARG A 51 -14.68 -8.34 2.02
CA ARG A 51 -14.18 -7.08 1.45
C ARG A 51 -12.86 -6.64 2.04
N ILE A 52 -12.67 -6.80 3.37
CA ILE A 52 -11.38 -6.51 4.01
C ILE A 52 -10.29 -7.40 3.42
N ARG A 53 -10.54 -8.70 3.29
CA ARG A 53 -9.57 -9.65 2.73
C ARG A 53 -9.19 -9.33 1.29
N GLU A 54 -10.15 -8.93 0.46
CA GLU A 54 -9.88 -8.47 -0.91
C GLU A 54 -8.98 -7.23 -0.94
N LEU A 55 -9.26 -6.26 -0.07
CA LEU A 55 -8.46 -5.04 0.05
C LEU A 55 -7.04 -5.33 0.55
N GLU A 56 -6.90 -6.21 1.53
CA GLU A 56 -5.60 -6.66 2.04
C GLU A 56 -4.78 -7.39 0.96
N ALA A 57 -5.42 -8.27 0.18
CA ALA A 57 -4.77 -8.95 -0.93
C ALA A 57 -4.30 -7.94 -1.99
N THR A 58 -5.18 -7.03 -2.41
CA THR A 58 -4.84 -5.99 -3.40
C THR A 58 -3.67 -5.10 -2.92
N LEU A 59 -3.65 -4.76 -1.63
CA LEU A 59 -2.58 -3.97 -1.04
C LEU A 59 -1.25 -4.73 -1.04
N ASN A 60 -1.27 -6.02 -0.69
CA ASN A 60 -0.08 -6.86 -0.74
C ASN A 60 0.48 -6.98 -2.16
N ASP A 61 -0.38 -7.25 -3.15
CA ASP A 61 0.01 -7.35 -4.56
C ASP A 61 0.65 -6.03 -5.05
N ALA A 62 0.03 -4.89 -4.73
CA ALA A 62 0.58 -3.58 -5.08
C ALA A 62 1.93 -3.30 -4.38
N CYS A 63 2.09 -3.73 -3.12
CA CYS A 63 3.35 -3.61 -2.40
C CYS A 63 4.46 -4.50 -2.98
N GLU A 64 4.14 -5.67 -3.51
CA GLU A 64 5.11 -6.53 -4.21
C GLU A 64 5.57 -5.89 -5.52
N GLU A 65 4.63 -5.38 -6.33
CA GLU A 65 4.95 -4.68 -7.58
C GLU A 65 5.85 -3.46 -7.35
N ILE A 66 5.57 -2.66 -6.31
CA ILE A 66 6.41 -1.52 -5.93
C ILE A 66 7.84 -1.97 -5.62
N LYS A 67 8.03 -3.07 -4.87
CA LYS A 67 9.38 -3.58 -4.53
C LYS A 67 10.15 -4.04 -5.77
N GLU A 68 9.49 -4.71 -6.71
CA GLU A 68 10.12 -5.13 -7.96
C GLU A 68 10.59 -3.95 -8.81
N LEU A 69 9.76 -2.89 -8.88
CA LEU A 69 10.11 -1.66 -9.56
C LEU A 69 11.26 -0.92 -8.88
N GLU A 70 11.27 -0.86 -7.54
CA GLU A 70 12.36 -0.27 -6.75
C GLU A 70 13.68 -1.01 -6.98
N GLY A 71 13.67 -2.35 -7.00
CA GLY A 71 14.87 -3.14 -7.30
C GLY A 71 15.39 -2.89 -8.72
N SER A 72 14.50 -2.81 -9.70
CA SER A 72 14.87 -2.51 -11.09
C SER A 72 15.49 -1.10 -11.26
N LEU A 73 15.09 -0.15 -10.41
CA LEU A 73 15.65 1.20 -10.41
C LEU A 73 17.07 1.23 -9.87
N ASP A 74 17.37 0.44 -8.83
CA ASP A 74 18.72 0.35 -8.22
C ASP A 74 19.73 -0.20 -9.25
N ASP A 75 19.35 -1.25 -9.98
CA ASP A 75 20.19 -1.84 -11.04
C ASP A 75 20.48 -0.86 -12.19
N ALA A 76 19.53 0.02 -12.51
CA ALA A 76 19.66 1.00 -13.59
C ALA A 76 20.56 2.20 -13.23
N TYR A 77 20.80 2.44 -11.93
CA TYR A 77 21.59 3.57 -11.41
C TYR A 77 22.99 3.20 -10.91
N TYR A 78 23.44 1.95 -11.10
CA TYR A 78 24.86 1.61 -10.98
C TYR A 78 25.66 2.25 -12.12
N GLU A 79 26.16 3.47 -11.89
CA GLU A 79 27.32 3.98 -12.62
C GLU A 79 28.51 3.06 -12.32
N GLU A 80 29.15 2.49 -13.35
CA GLU A 80 30.43 1.79 -13.15
C GLU A 80 31.38 2.75 -12.40
N PRO A 81 32.03 2.33 -11.30
CA PRO A 81 33.12 3.11 -10.75
C PRO A 81 34.15 3.27 -11.87
N SER A 82 34.32 4.50 -12.36
CA SER A 82 35.22 4.77 -13.48
C SER A 82 36.59 4.23 -13.12
N CYS A 83 37.08 3.31 -13.94
CA CYS A 83 38.42 2.76 -13.82
C CYS A 83 39.46 3.88 -14.05
N SER A 84 39.80 4.63 -13.00
CA SER A 84 40.90 5.60 -13.01
C SER A 84 41.82 5.52 -11.79
N ASP A 85 41.47 4.72 -10.78
CA ASP A 85 42.28 4.56 -9.58
C ASP A 85 42.99 3.20 -9.58
N GLU A 86 43.89 3.00 -10.55
CA GLU A 86 45.15 2.25 -10.38
C GLU A 86 45.97 2.27 -11.69
N PHE A 87 46.85 3.27 -11.85
CA PHE A 87 47.97 3.17 -12.80
C PHE A 87 49.24 3.87 -12.26
N ASP A 88 50.06 3.07 -11.57
CA ASP A 88 51.53 2.93 -11.71
C ASP A 88 52.45 4.15 -11.47
N GLU A 89 53.11 4.19 -10.30
CA GLU A 89 54.49 4.74 -10.20
C GLU A 89 55.45 3.72 -9.58
N ARG A 90 55.75 2.70 -10.40
CA ARG A 90 56.94 1.88 -10.27
C ARG A 90 58.19 2.67 -10.71
N ILE A 91 59.03 2.99 -9.73
CA ILE A 91 60.50 3.18 -9.81
C ILE A 91 61.03 4.41 -10.59
N ARG A 92 61.62 5.34 -9.83
CA ARG A 92 62.97 5.83 -10.12
C ARG A 92 63.76 6.04 -8.82
N CYS A 93 64.65 5.09 -8.50
CA CYS A 93 65.84 5.40 -7.72
C CYS A 93 66.73 6.32 -8.56
N ASN A 94 67.29 7.35 -7.92
CA ASN A 94 68.69 7.83 -7.98
C ASN A 94 68.69 9.14 -7.17
N GLU A 95 69.28 9.13 -5.98
CA GLU A 95 70.66 9.60 -5.74
C GLU A 95 70.77 11.11 -6.04
N ASP A 96 70.93 11.92 -4.99
CA ASP A 96 72.00 12.93 -4.88
C ASP A 96 71.71 13.94 -3.74
N ASP A 97 72.47 13.78 -2.65
CA ASP A 97 73.20 14.83 -1.94
C ASP A 97 72.63 16.26 -1.85
N LYS A 98 72.27 16.68 -0.63
CA LYS A 98 73.03 17.69 0.16
C LYS A 98 72.42 17.96 1.53
#